data_AF-A0A833X1C1-F1
#
_entry.id   AF-A0A833X1C1-F1
#
_cell.length_a   1.000
_cell.length_b   1.000
_cell.length_c   1.000
_cell.angle_alpha   90.00
_cell.angle_beta   90.00
_cell.angle_gamma   90.00
#
_symmetry.space_group_name_H-M   'P 1'
#
loop_
_entity.id
_entity.type
_entity.pdbx_description
1 polymer ?
#
loop_
_entity_poly.entity_id
_entity_poly.type
_entity_poly.pdbx_seq_one_letter_code
_entity_poly.pdbx_strand_id
1 'polypeptide(L)'
;AHVSTPHLLSHKTLIFPLSLSLSLSHPGGAVSRLRKLIREEDMASAVDAAGDPIPTSAVLTASSKHIAVRCQAENVAFLKCKKQDPNPEKCLDKGRQVTRCVLGLLKDLHQNCTKEMDAYVGCLYYHTNEFDLCRKEQEAFEKACPLE
;
A
#
# COMPACT_ATOMS: atom_id res chain seq x y z
N ALA A 1 -78.19 8.78 -2.07
CA ALA A 1 -78.68 10.02 -1.47
C ALA A 1 -77.57 11.06 -1.51
N HIS A 2 -77.88 12.23 -2.09
CA HIS A 2 -77.19 13.55 -2.08
C HIS A 2 -75.65 13.59 -2.05
N VAL A 3 -74.95 13.95 -3.14
CA VAL A 3 -74.79 15.28 -3.79
C VAL A 3 -73.85 16.22 -3.00
N SER A 4 -72.65 16.46 -3.57
CA SER A 4 -72.09 17.80 -3.91
C SER A 4 -70.54 17.77 -4.00
N THR A 5 -70.03 17.92 -5.22
CA THR A 5 -68.73 18.56 -5.57
C THR A 5 -68.88 20.11 -5.49
N PRO A 6 -67.91 21.00 -5.86
CA PRO A 6 -66.51 20.86 -6.33
C PRO A 6 -65.53 21.90 -5.71
N HIS A 7 -64.22 21.80 -6.01
CA HIS A 7 -63.40 22.87 -6.62
C HIS A 7 -61.97 22.33 -6.89
N LEU A 8 -61.67 22.01 -8.15
CA LEU A 8 -60.76 22.73 -9.08
C LEU A 8 -59.27 22.64 -8.70
N LEU A 9 -58.50 21.78 -9.37
CA LEU A 9 -57.79 22.00 -10.65
C LEU A 9 -56.58 22.94 -10.51
N SER A 10 -55.37 22.43 -10.76
CA SER A 10 -54.71 22.68 -12.04
C SER A 10 -53.37 21.93 -12.16
N HIS A 11 -53.29 21.11 -13.21
CA HIS A 11 -52.07 20.59 -13.82
C HIS A 11 -51.08 21.72 -14.14
N LYS A 12 -49.77 21.46 -13.98
CA LYS A 12 -48.82 21.83 -15.05
C LYS A 12 -47.53 21.02 -15.02
N THR A 13 -47.30 20.46 -16.19
CA THR A 13 -46.18 19.69 -16.70
C THR A 13 -44.89 20.52 -16.78
N LEU A 14 -43.75 19.80 -16.78
CA LEU A 14 -42.55 20.03 -17.61
C LEU A 14 -41.52 21.13 -17.22
N ILE A 15 -40.25 20.69 -17.27
CA ILE A 15 -39.02 21.39 -17.71
C ILE A 15 -38.01 21.87 -16.62
N PHE A 16 -36.84 21.22 -16.67
CA PHE A 16 -35.52 21.63 -16.16
C PHE A 16 -35.24 23.13 -16.35
N PRO A 17 -34.51 23.75 -15.42
CA PRO A 17 -33.37 24.56 -15.87
C PRO A 17 -32.08 24.28 -15.08
N LEU A 18 -31.04 24.01 -15.87
CA LEU A 18 -29.64 24.35 -15.60
C LEU A 18 -29.53 25.61 -14.71
N SER A 19 -28.93 25.46 -13.54
CA SER A 19 -28.34 26.58 -12.81
C SER A 19 -26.94 26.20 -12.35
N LEU A 20 -26.02 26.26 -13.32
CA LEU A 20 -24.58 26.27 -13.12
C LEU A 20 -24.22 27.57 -12.38
N SER A 21 -23.94 27.49 -11.08
CA SER A 21 -23.29 28.56 -10.32
C SER A 21 -21.84 28.16 -10.06
N LEU A 22 -20.97 28.55 -10.99
CA LEU A 22 -19.52 28.41 -10.89
C LEU A 22 -18.97 29.62 -10.12
N SER A 23 -18.82 29.50 -8.80
CA SER A 23 -18.07 30.48 -8.00
C SER A 23 -16.58 30.10 -7.99
N LEU A 24 -15.80 30.82 -8.81
CA LEU A 24 -14.35 30.77 -8.86
C LEU A 24 -13.79 31.65 -7.72
N SER A 25 -13.16 31.05 -6.70
CA SER A 25 -12.18 31.75 -5.84
C SER A 25 -11.30 30.76 -5.09
N HIS A 26 -9.97 30.96 -5.23
CA HIS A 26 -8.80 30.46 -4.49
C HIS A 26 -7.74 29.79 -5.40
N PRO A 27 -6.68 30.52 -5.82
CA PRO A 27 -5.60 29.97 -6.65
C PRO A 27 -4.66 28.97 -5.92
N GLY A 28 -4.88 28.71 -4.63
CA GLY A 28 -4.11 27.71 -3.86
C GLY A 28 -4.80 26.34 -3.70
N GLY A 29 -6.08 26.20 -4.03
CA GLY A 29 -6.86 24.98 -3.74
C GLY A 29 -6.69 23.87 -4.78
N ALA A 30 -6.48 24.22 -6.05
CA ALA A 30 -6.44 23.27 -7.15
C ALA A 30 -5.25 22.30 -7.04
N VAL A 31 -4.06 22.78 -6.65
CA VAL A 31 -2.86 21.95 -6.47
C VAL A 31 -3.03 20.99 -5.29
N SER A 32 -3.64 21.46 -4.20
CA SER A 32 -3.86 20.63 -3.00
C SER A 32 -4.96 19.58 -3.22
N ARG A 33 -6.00 19.91 -4.00
CA ARG A 33 -7.10 19.01 -4.34
C ARG A 33 -6.72 17.99 -5.41
N LEU A 34 -5.87 18.38 -6.38
CA LEU A 34 -5.28 17.46 -7.36
C LEU A 34 -4.26 16.52 -6.69
N ARG A 35 -3.46 17.01 -5.74
CA ARG A 35 -2.64 16.15 -4.88
C ARG A 35 -3.48 15.20 -4.04
N LYS A 36 -4.66 15.60 -3.54
CA LYS A 36 -5.56 14.73 -2.77
C LYS A 36 -6.22 13.65 -3.63
N LEU A 37 -6.62 13.98 -4.86
CA LEU A 37 -7.20 13.02 -5.81
C LEU A 37 -6.17 12.02 -6.38
N ILE A 38 -4.88 12.37 -6.43
CA ILE A 38 -3.80 11.43 -6.82
C ILE A 38 -3.29 10.63 -5.61
N ARG A 39 -3.44 11.13 -4.37
CA ARG A 39 -2.85 10.51 -3.16
C ARG A 39 -3.73 9.54 -2.38
N GLU A 40 -5.05 9.50 -2.61
CA GLU A 40 -5.92 8.62 -1.82
C GLU A 40 -6.00 7.18 -2.34
N GLU A 41 -5.56 6.89 -3.58
CA GLU A 41 -5.61 5.52 -4.14
C GLU A 41 -4.27 4.76 -4.18
N ASP A 42 -3.12 5.44 -3.99
CA ASP A 42 -1.80 4.80 -3.93
C ASP A 42 -1.17 4.90 -2.52
N MET A 43 -1.86 4.37 -1.51
CA MET A 43 -1.15 3.99 -0.28
C MET A 43 -0.15 2.89 -0.70
N ALA A 44 1.14 3.05 -0.40
CA ALA A 44 2.12 2.02 -0.72
C ALA A 44 1.81 0.74 0.07
N SER A 45 1.02 -0.14 -0.54
CA SER A 45 0.64 -1.45 -0.01
C SER A 45 1.80 -2.43 -0.15
N ALA A 46 1.99 -3.31 0.83
CA ALA A 46 3.01 -4.36 0.72
C ALA A 46 2.62 -5.54 -0.19
N VAL A 47 1.34 -5.63 -0.58
CA VAL A 47 0.79 -6.69 -1.42
C VAL A 47 0.01 -6.15 -2.62
N ASP A 48 -0.19 -7.00 -3.63
CA ASP A 48 -1.07 -6.74 -4.76
C ASP A 48 -2.56 -7.00 -4.43
N ALA A 49 -3.43 -6.78 -5.41
CA ALA A 49 -4.87 -7.00 -5.26
C ALA A 49 -5.27 -8.46 -4.95
N ALA A 50 -4.40 -9.44 -5.25
CA ALA A 50 -4.59 -10.84 -4.91
C ALA A 50 -4.05 -11.21 -3.51
N GLY A 51 -3.39 -10.26 -2.84
CA GLY A 51 -2.73 -10.47 -1.55
C GLY A 51 -1.37 -11.15 -1.67
N ASP A 52 -0.78 -11.18 -2.87
CA ASP A 52 0.58 -11.68 -3.06
C ASP A 52 1.60 -10.55 -2.81
N PRO A 53 2.71 -10.85 -2.12
CA PRO A 53 3.67 -9.83 -1.71
C PRO A 53 4.39 -9.22 -2.90
N ILE A 54 4.43 -7.89 -2.97
CA ILE A 54 5.20 -7.15 -3.97
C ILE A 54 6.54 -6.75 -3.34
N PRO A 55 7.68 -7.31 -3.78
CA PRO A 55 8.98 -7.02 -3.19
C PRO A 55 9.54 -5.68 -3.70
N THR A 56 8.82 -4.58 -3.45
CA THR A 56 9.33 -3.23 -3.70
C THR A 56 10.50 -2.91 -2.75
N SER A 57 11.27 -1.88 -3.07
CA SER A 57 12.41 -1.47 -2.22
C SER A 57 11.97 -1.11 -0.80
N ALA A 58 10.83 -0.44 -0.63
CA ALA A 58 10.27 -0.10 0.68
C ALA A 58 9.85 -1.34 1.47
N VAL A 59 9.18 -2.31 0.83
CA VAL A 59 8.75 -3.56 1.47
C VAL A 59 9.94 -4.39 1.95
N LEU A 60 10.96 -4.56 1.08
CA LEU A 60 12.18 -5.29 1.43
C LEU A 60 12.98 -4.58 2.53
N THR A 61 13.01 -3.24 2.52
CA THR A 61 13.71 -2.44 3.53
C THR A 61 13.01 -2.54 4.89
N ALA A 62 11.68 -2.38 4.92
CA ALA A 62 10.86 -2.56 6.13
C ALA A 62 11.09 -3.94 6.77
N SER A 63 11.17 -4.97 5.92
CA SER A 63 11.26 -6.37 6.34
C SER A 63 12.70 -6.87 6.56
N SER A 64 13.70 -6.02 6.34
CA SER A 64 15.12 -6.40 6.31
C SER A 64 15.59 -7.11 7.58
N LYS A 65 15.15 -6.66 8.75
CA LYS A 65 15.46 -7.30 10.03
C LYS A 65 14.88 -8.72 10.12
N HIS A 66 13.63 -8.92 9.70
CA HIS A 66 13.00 -10.25 9.68
C HIS A 66 13.68 -11.16 8.65
N ILE A 67 14.03 -10.64 7.47
CA ILE A 67 14.73 -11.40 6.43
C ILE A 67 16.10 -11.88 6.94
N ALA A 68 16.81 -11.02 7.68
CA ALA A 68 18.12 -11.32 8.22
C ALA A 68 18.10 -12.49 9.22
N VAL A 69 17.01 -12.66 9.96
CA VAL A 69 16.84 -13.76 10.93
C VAL A 69 16.23 -15.00 10.26
N ARG A 70 15.07 -14.85 9.64
CA ARG A 70 14.25 -15.98 9.15
C ARG A 70 14.82 -16.65 7.90
N CYS A 71 15.46 -15.88 7.01
CA CYS A 71 16.04 -16.38 5.76
C CYS A 71 17.58 -16.38 5.79
N GLN A 72 18.18 -16.41 6.98
CA GLN A 72 19.63 -16.30 7.14
C GLN A 72 20.36 -17.45 6.42
N ALA A 73 19.88 -18.68 6.57
CA ALA A 73 20.52 -19.87 6.04
C ALA A 73 20.60 -19.84 4.51
N GLU A 74 19.49 -19.51 3.85
CA GLU A 74 19.37 -19.36 2.40
C GLU A 74 20.26 -18.23 1.90
N ASN A 75 20.24 -17.07 2.56
CA ASN A 75 21.03 -15.90 2.20
C ASN A 75 22.53 -16.20 2.29
N VAL A 76 22.98 -16.82 3.39
CA VAL A 76 24.39 -17.20 3.56
C VAL A 76 24.81 -18.25 2.54
N ALA A 77 23.96 -19.24 2.24
CA ALA A 77 24.26 -20.25 1.22
C ALA A 77 24.40 -19.63 -0.17
N PHE A 78 23.54 -18.67 -0.52
CA PHE A 78 23.62 -17.93 -1.78
C PHE A 78 24.91 -17.09 -1.87
N LEU A 79 25.24 -16.33 -0.82
CA LEU A 79 26.46 -15.52 -0.78
C LEU A 79 27.74 -16.36 -0.82
N LYS A 80 27.77 -17.52 -0.14
CA LYS A 80 28.89 -18.46 -0.22
C LYS A 80 29.09 -18.99 -1.64
N CYS A 81 28.01 -19.32 -2.34
CA CYS A 81 28.06 -19.75 -3.74
C CYS A 81 28.63 -18.64 -4.64
N LYS A 82 28.11 -17.41 -4.53
CA LYS A 82 28.60 -16.27 -5.33
C LYS A 82 30.04 -15.88 -5.04
N LYS A 83 30.53 -16.13 -3.81
CA LYS A 83 31.94 -15.93 -3.45
C LYS A 83 32.86 -16.98 -4.09
N GLN A 84 32.37 -18.20 -4.30
CA GLN A 84 33.13 -19.28 -4.92
C GLN A 84 33.18 -19.16 -6.44
N ASP A 85 32.06 -18.80 -7.07
CA ASP A 85 31.96 -18.64 -8.52
C ASP A 85 31.07 -17.44 -8.87
N PRO A 86 31.57 -16.43 -9.61
CA PRO A 86 30.78 -15.27 -10.00
C PRO A 86 29.71 -15.59 -11.06
N ASN A 87 29.79 -16.72 -11.77
CA ASN A 87 28.84 -17.10 -12.81
C ASN A 87 27.39 -17.09 -12.28
N PRO A 88 26.49 -16.29 -12.87
CA PRO A 88 25.11 -16.16 -12.39
C PRO A 88 24.30 -17.46 -12.44
N GLU A 89 24.62 -18.39 -13.36
CA GLU A 89 23.85 -19.63 -13.53
C GLU A 89 24.11 -20.67 -12.44
N LYS A 90 25.32 -20.67 -11.86
CA LYS A 90 25.77 -21.70 -10.91
C LYS A 90 25.05 -21.64 -9.56
N CYS A 91 24.46 -20.51 -9.22
CA CYS A 91 23.80 -20.28 -7.93
C CYS A 91 22.28 -20.05 -8.06
N LEU A 92 21.67 -20.35 -9.22
CA LEU A 92 20.23 -20.14 -9.45
C LEU A 92 19.33 -21.00 -8.54
N ASP A 93 19.78 -22.19 -8.15
CA ASP A 93 19.11 -23.05 -7.18
C ASP A 93 18.99 -22.35 -5.81
N LYS A 94 20.08 -21.73 -5.34
CA LYS A 94 20.14 -21.02 -4.06
C LYS A 94 19.43 -19.68 -4.12
N GLY A 95 19.53 -18.98 -5.25
CA GLY A 95 18.75 -17.76 -5.50
C GLY A 95 17.26 -18.02 -5.41
N ARG A 96 16.76 -19.12 -6.02
CA ARG A 96 15.36 -19.52 -5.91
C ARG A 96 14.95 -19.86 -4.46
N GLN A 97 15.83 -20.46 -3.67
CA GLN A 97 15.57 -20.73 -2.25
C GLN A 97 15.44 -19.43 -1.44
N VAL A 98 16.35 -18.47 -1.65
CA VAL A 98 16.27 -17.13 -1.05
C VAL A 98 14.96 -16.45 -1.41
N THR A 99 14.63 -16.36 -2.71
CA THR A 99 13.39 -15.71 -3.17
C THR A 99 12.15 -16.39 -2.59
N ARG A 100 12.11 -17.72 -2.54
CA ARG A 100 10.99 -18.46 -1.93
C ARG A 100 10.84 -18.14 -0.44
N CYS A 101 11.95 -18.14 0.31
CA CYS A 101 11.92 -17.81 1.73
C CYS A 101 11.42 -16.38 1.95
N VAL A 102 11.98 -15.41 1.23
CA VAL A 102 11.64 -14.00 1.37
C VAL A 102 10.18 -13.74 0.99
N LEU A 103 9.68 -14.27 -0.13
CA LEU A 103 8.28 -14.07 -0.51
C LEU A 103 7.32 -14.73 0.48
N GLY A 104 7.66 -15.92 1.01
CA GLY A 104 6.88 -16.53 2.09
C GLY A 104 6.82 -15.63 3.33
N LEU A 105 7.97 -15.13 3.76
CA LEU A 105 8.07 -14.22 4.91
C LEU A 105 7.27 -12.93 4.71
N LEU A 106 7.37 -12.29 3.53
CA LEU A 106 6.62 -11.06 3.25
C LEU A 106 5.12 -11.29 3.33
N LYS A 107 4.64 -12.44 2.83
CA LYS A 107 3.24 -12.84 2.94
C LYS A 107 2.82 -13.03 4.40
N ASP A 108 3.62 -13.73 5.19
CA ASP A 108 3.34 -13.97 6.60
C ASP A 108 3.32 -12.67 7.42
N LEU A 109 4.27 -11.76 7.21
CA LEU A 109 4.33 -10.46 7.88
C LEU A 109 3.10 -9.62 7.56
N HIS A 110 2.70 -9.56 6.29
CA HIS A 110 1.54 -8.78 5.88
C HIS A 110 0.24 -9.40 6.40
N GLN A 111 0.13 -10.72 6.54
CA GLN A 111 -1.07 -11.37 7.09
C GLN A 111 -1.20 -11.16 8.61
N ASN A 112 -0.09 -11.13 9.34
CA ASN A 112 -0.11 -11.02 10.80
C ASN A 112 -0.09 -9.58 11.30
N CYS A 113 0.57 -8.67 10.60
CA CYS A 113 0.79 -7.28 11.02
C CYS A 113 0.48 -6.28 9.89
N THR A 114 -0.61 -6.52 9.15
CA THR A 114 -0.99 -5.77 7.94
C THR A 114 -0.88 -4.25 8.13
N LYS A 115 -1.58 -3.72 9.14
CA LYS A 115 -1.73 -2.28 9.35
C LYS A 115 -0.39 -1.61 9.67
N GLU A 116 0.38 -2.20 10.57
CA GLU A 116 1.67 -1.66 10.99
C GLU A 116 2.72 -1.80 9.88
N MET A 117 2.69 -2.92 9.13
CA MET A 117 3.56 -3.11 7.97
C MET A 117 3.27 -2.09 6.87
N ASP A 118 2.01 -1.89 6.49
CA ASP A 118 1.62 -0.91 5.47
C ASP A 118 1.96 0.52 5.90
N ALA A 119 1.78 0.86 7.19
CA ALA A 119 2.18 2.17 7.70
C ALA A 119 3.70 2.39 7.58
N TYR A 120 4.49 1.38 7.94
CA TYR A 120 5.94 1.47 7.88
C TYR A 120 6.49 1.48 6.45
N VAL A 121 5.94 0.62 5.58
CA VAL A 121 6.24 0.61 4.15
C VAL A 121 5.84 1.93 3.50
N GLY A 122 4.68 2.48 3.84
CA GLY A 122 4.23 3.80 3.39
C GLY A 122 5.19 4.92 3.78
N CYS A 123 5.66 4.91 5.02
CA CYS A 123 6.65 5.88 5.49
C CYS A 123 7.98 5.74 4.72
N LEU A 124 8.52 4.53 4.59
CA LEU A 124 9.76 4.28 3.87
C LEU A 124 9.64 4.60 2.38
N TYR A 125 8.49 4.33 1.76
CA TYR A 125 8.25 4.70 0.37
C TYR A 125 8.28 6.23 0.19
N TYR A 126 7.63 6.98 1.10
CA TYR A 126 7.62 8.45 1.05
C TYR A 126 8.99 9.07 1.34
N HIS A 127 9.75 8.48 2.26
CA HIS A 127 11.06 8.93 2.70
C HIS A 127 12.23 8.21 2.01
N THR A 128 11.99 7.55 0.88
CA THR A 128 13.02 6.91 0.05
C THR A 128 13.94 5.95 0.82
N ASN A 129 13.35 5.18 1.74
CA ASN A 129 14.02 4.23 2.64
C ASN A 129 14.90 4.84 3.74
N GLU A 130 14.70 6.12 4.09
CA GLU A 130 15.39 6.76 5.23
C GLU A 130 14.76 6.35 6.56
N PHE A 131 15.46 5.53 7.33
CA PHE A 131 14.92 4.96 8.56
C PHE A 131 14.72 5.99 9.68
N ASP A 132 15.59 7.00 9.76
CA ASP A 132 15.53 8.01 10.84
C ASP A 132 14.23 8.82 10.81
N LEU A 133 13.58 8.89 9.65
CA LEU A 133 12.31 9.59 9.46
C LEU A 133 11.08 8.72 9.78
N CYS A 134 11.27 7.41 10.00
CA CYS A 134 10.19 6.42 10.14
C CYS A 134 10.27 5.61 11.44
N ARG A 135 11.00 6.09 12.45
CA ARG A 135 11.23 5.36 13.72
C ARG A 135 9.93 5.04 14.46
N LYS A 136 8.93 5.91 14.40
CA LYS A 136 7.64 5.70 15.04
C LYS A 136 6.89 4.52 14.43
N GLU A 137 6.81 4.46 13.11
CA GLU A 137 6.17 3.37 12.37
C GLU A 137 6.96 2.07 12.54
N GLN A 138 8.29 2.16 12.55
CA GLN A 138 9.18 1.03 12.83
C GLN A 138 8.91 0.43 14.22
N GLU A 139 8.85 1.24 15.28
CA GLU A 139 8.57 0.77 16.63
C GLU A 139 7.19 0.10 16.73
N ALA A 140 6.18 0.65 16.05
CA ALA A 140 4.85 0.05 15.99
C ALA A 140 4.88 -1.31 15.29
N PHE A 141 5.59 -1.40 14.16
CA PHE A 141 5.75 -2.65 13.40
C PHE A 141 6.51 -3.71 14.20
N GLU A 142 7.65 -3.37 14.81
CA GLU A 142 8.46 -4.32 15.60
C GLU A 142 7.74 -4.78 16.88
N LYS A 143 6.82 -3.97 17.42
CA LYS A 143 5.97 -4.36 18.55
C LYS A 143 4.88 -5.34 18.13
N ALA A 144 4.25 -5.13 16.96
CA ALA A 144 3.21 -6.00 16.45
C ALA A 144 3.79 -7.32 15.92
N CYS A 145 4.95 -7.24 15.26
CA CYS A 145 5.69 -8.35 14.68
C CYS A 145 7.09 -8.40 15.30
N PRO A 146 7.27 -9.06 16.45
CA PRO A 146 8.58 -9.23 17.05
C PRO A 146 9.48 -10.14 16.19
N LEU A 147 10.80 -9.96 16.33
CA LEU A 147 11.78 -10.83 15.69
C LEU A 147 11.84 -12.17 16.43
N GLU A 148 11.57 -13.26 15.71
CA GLU A 148 11.70 -14.65 16.17
C GLU A 148 12.88 -15.35 15.50
#